data_AF-A0AB74M8F3-F1
#
_entry.id   AF-A0AB74M8F3-F1
#
_cell.length_a   1.000
_cell.length_b   1.000
_cell.length_c   1.000
_cell.angle_alpha   90.00
_cell.angle_beta   90.00
_cell.angle_gamma   90.00
#
_symmetry.space_group_name_H-M   'P 1'
#
loop_
_entity.id
_entity.type
_entity.pdbx_description
1 polymer ?
#
loop_
_entity_poly.entity_id
_entity_poly.type
_entity_poly.pdbx_seq_one_letter_code
_entity_poly.pdbx_strand_id
1 'polypeptide(L)' 'MEFKDLPVPFQEMASNVVRYQLATLDLSTVEKETIDTISGNVRRAFIGLYEEKRLFGGQNSP' A
#
# COMPACT_ATOMS: atom_id res chain seq x y z
N MET A 1 -3.04 7.98 9.74
CA MET A 1 -4.27 7.50 9.07
C MET A 1 -4.22 5.97 9.00
N GLU A 2 -5.35 5.26 9.02
CA GLU A 2 -5.37 3.80 8.77
C GLU A 2 -5.56 3.48 7.28
N PHE A 3 -5.16 2.29 6.83
CA PHE A 3 -5.27 1.92 5.41
C PHE A 3 -6.71 1.99 4.87
N LYS A 4 -7.69 1.64 5.71
CA LYS A 4 -9.13 1.72 5.38
C LYS A 4 -9.63 3.15 5.12
N ASP A 5 -8.90 4.14 5.59
CA ASP A 5 -9.25 5.56 5.45
C ASP A 5 -8.72 6.15 4.12
N LEU A 6 -7.90 5.39 3.38
CA LEU A 6 -7.42 5.81 2.06
C LEU A 6 -8.57 5.85 1.05
N PRO A 7 -8.53 6.72 0.02
CA PRO A 7 -9.48 6.66 -1.08
C PRO A 7 -9.43 5.28 -1.77
N VAL A 8 -10.58 4.78 -2.21
CA VAL A 8 -10.70 3.47 -2.88
C VAL A 8 -9.64 3.26 -3.99
N PRO A 9 -9.35 4.23 -4.87
CA PRO A 9 -8.32 4.04 -5.89
C PRO A 9 -6.90 3.76 -5.32
N PHE A 10 -6.56 4.33 -4.17
CA PHE A 10 -5.28 4.05 -3.50
C PHE A 10 -5.28 2.66 -2.85
N GLN A 11 -6.42 2.23 -2.29
CA GLN A 11 -6.58 0.88 -1.75
C GLN A 11 -6.45 -0.19 -2.85
N GLU A 12 -7.05 0.05 -4.01
CA GLU A 12 -6.95 -0.82 -5.18
C GLU A 12 -5.52 -0.91 -5.71
N MET A 13 -4.84 0.23 -5.82
CA MET A 13 -3.45 0.27 -6.26
C MET A 13 -2.52 -0.49 -5.30
N ALA A 14 -2.67 -0.28 -3.99
CA ALA A 14 -1.93 -1.04 -2.98
C ALA A 14 -2.22 -2.55 -3.06
N SER A 15 -3.49 -2.93 -3.25
CA SER A 15 -3.89 -4.34 -3.45
C SER A 15 -3.22 -4.96 -4.68
N ASN A 16 -3.14 -4.21 -5.78
CA ASN A 16 -2.46 -4.66 -7.00
C ASN A 16 -0.96 -4.84 -6.79
N VAL A 17 -0.30 -3.95 -6.04
CA VAL A 17 1.12 -4.06 -5.71
C VAL A 17 1.38 -5.30 -4.84
N VAL A 18 0.55 -5.53 -3.81
CA VAL A 18 0.65 -6.76 -2.98
C VAL A 18 0.49 -7.99 -3.85
N ARG A 19 -0.55 -8.03 -4.70
CA ARG A 19 -0.79 -9.17 -5.60
C ARG A 19 0.38 -9.43 -6.53
N TYR A 20 0.96 -8.38 -7.12
CA TYR A 20 2.12 -8.49 -7.99
C TYR A 20 3.34 -9.04 -7.24
N GLN A 21 3.65 -8.52 -6.05
CA GLN A 21 4.77 -9.01 -5.26
C GLN A 21 4.59 -10.46 -4.83
N LEU A 22 3.39 -10.84 -4.37
CA LEU A 22 3.10 -12.23 -3.98
C LEU A 22 3.17 -13.20 -5.17
N ALA A 23 2.82 -12.77 -6.38
CA ALA A 23 2.93 -13.60 -7.59
C ALA A 23 4.37 -13.95 -7.97
N THR A 24 5.38 -13.25 -7.41
CA THR A 24 6.80 -13.57 -7.62
C THR A 24 7.34 -14.62 -6.65
N LEU A 25 6.54 -15.02 -5.66
CA LEU A 25 6.94 -15.94 -4.61
C LEU A 25 6.38 -17.33 -4.88
N ASP A 26 7.12 -18.35 -4.46
CA ASP A 26 6.55 -19.68 -4.29
C ASP A 26 5.72 -19.72 -3.02
N LEU A 27 4.40 -19.53 -3.17
CA LEU A 27 3.47 -19.49 -2.05
C LEU A 27 3.35 -20.82 -1.29
N SER A 28 3.90 -21.92 -1.82
CA SER A 28 3.89 -23.22 -1.14
C SER A 28 4.98 -23.35 -0.08
N THR A 29 6.03 -22.52 -0.16
CA THR A 29 7.20 -22.55 0.73
C THR A 29 7.39 -21.26 1.50
N VAL A 30 6.76 -20.16 1.08
CA VAL A 30 6.88 -18.86 1.73
C VAL A 30 6.27 -18.87 3.14
N GLU A 31 7.00 -18.29 4.09
CA GLU A 31 6.50 -18.11 5.45
C GLU A 31 5.42 -17.03 5.52
N LYS A 32 4.43 -17.24 6.40
CA LYS A 32 3.38 -16.24 6.68
C LYS A 32 3.96 -14.88 7.05
N GLU A 33 5.05 -14.85 7.81
CA GLU A 33 5.74 -13.61 8.20
C GLU A 33 6.22 -12.79 6.99
N THR A 34 6.66 -13.46 5.92
CA THR A 34 7.06 -12.79 4.67
C THR A 34 5.85 -12.14 4.00
N ILE A 35 4.70 -12.84 3.95
CA ILE A 35 3.44 -12.29 3.40
C ILE A 35 2.95 -11.10 4.21
N ASP A 36 2.99 -11.21 5.54
CA ASP A 36 2.59 -10.14 6.46
C ASP A 36 3.52 -8.92 6.32
N THR A 37 4.82 -9.16 6.16
CA THR A 37 5.83 -8.11 5.94
C THR A 37 5.59 -7.36 4.64
N ILE A 38 5.38 -8.07 3.53
CA ILE A 38 5.05 -7.47 2.23
C ILE A 38 3.79 -6.63 2.32
N SER A 39 2.72 -7.22 2.86
CA SER A 39 1.43 -6.56 3.00
C SER A 39 1.52 -5.32 3.89
N GLY A 40 2.23 -5.43 5.02
CA GLY A 40 2.46 -4.33 5.96
C GLY A 40 3.29 -3.20 5.36
N ASN A 41 4.34 -3.52 4.60
CA ASN A 41 5.18 -2.53 3.94
C ASN A 41 4.40 -1.75 2.87
N VAL A 42 3.63 -2.45 2.02
CA VAL A 42 2.82 -1.79 0.99
C VAL A 42 1.77 -0.88 1.62
N ARG A 43 1.06 -1.35 2.66
CA ARG A 43 0.08 -0.52 3.37
C ARG A 43 0.70 0.74 3.95
N ARG A 44 1.82 0.62 4.67
CA ARG A 44 2.53 1.78 5.27
C ARG A 44 3.01 2.76 4.21
N ALA A 45 3.56 2.27 3.10
CA ALA A 45 4.03 3.12 2.00
C ALA A 45 2.88 3.93 1.38
N PHE A 46 1.75 3.30 1.08
CA PHE A 46 0.60 3.99 0.49
C PHE A 46 -0.05 5.00 1.44
N ILE A 47 -0.09 4.71 2.74
CA ILE A 47 -0.53 5.67 3.76
C ILE A 47 0.41 6.89 3.75
N GLY A 48 1.73 6.67 3.83
CA GLY A 48 2.72 7.75 3.82
C GLY A 48 2.63 8.62 2.57
N LEU A 49 2.58 8.01 1.39
CA LEU A 49 2.46 8.72 0.11
C LEU A 49 1.18 9.54 0.00
N TYR A 50 0.05 9.02 0.50
CA TYR A 50 -1.21 9.75 0.49
C TYR A 50 -1.20 10.92 1.49
N GLU A 51 -0.68 10.70 2.70
CA GLU A 51 -0.55 11.77 3.69
C GLU A 51 0.38 12.88 3.19
N GLU A 52 1.51 12.52 2.57
CA GLU A 52 2.42 13.47 1.91
C GLU A 52 1.69 14.27 0.81
N LYS A 53 1.03 13.58 -0.12
CA LYS A 53 0.26 14.24 -1.19
C LYS A 53 -0.83 15.14 -0.63
N ARG A 54 -1.48 14.77 0.48
CA ARG A 54 -2.51 15.59 1.13
C ARG A 54 -1.91 16.85 1.76
N LEU A 55 -0.76 16.74 2.41
CA LEU A 55 -0.09 17.85 3.09
C LEU A 55 0.48 18.88 2.08
N PHE A 56 1.03 18.40 0.96
CA PHE A 56 1.66 19.28 -0.05
C PHE A 56 0.73 19.63 -1.23
N GLY A 57 -0.31 18.85 -1.49
CA GLY A 57 -1.26 19.06 -2.59
C GLY A 57 -2.35 20.10 -2.30
N GLY A 58 -2.50 20.55 -1.06
CA GLY A 58 -3.44 21.61 -0.68
C GLY A 58 -2.95 23.04 -0.92
N GLN A 59 -1.67 23.24 -1.27
CA GLN A 59 -1.10 24.58 -1.50
C GLN A 59 -1.20 25.07 -2.94
N ASN A 60 -1.69 24.24 -3.87
CA ASN A 60 -1.87 24.61 -5.27
C ASN A 60 -3.29 24.25 -5.74
N SER A 61 -4.25 25.11 -5.42
CA SER A 61 -5.51 25.21 -6.18
C SER A 61 -5.63 26.67 -6.62
N PRO A 62 -5.69 26.98 -7.94
CA PRO A 62 -6.09 28.30 -8.40
C PRO A 62 -7.53 28.63 -8.01
#